data_AF-A0A3B8UH68-F1
#
_entry.id   AF-A0A3B8UH68-F1
#
_cell.length_a   1.000
_cell.length_b   1.000
_cell.length_c   1.000
_cell.angle_alpha   90.00
_cell.angle_beta   90.00
_cell.angle_gamma   90.00
#
_symmetry.space_group_name_H-M   'P 1'
#
loop_
_entity.id
_entity.type
_entity.pdbx_description
1 polymer ?
#
loop_
_entity_poly.entity_id
_entity_poly.type
_entity_poly.pdbx_seq_one_letter_code
_entity_poly.pdbx_strand_id
1 'polypeptide(L)'
;MNTEYMDYCFKSIKRRKKNIIKTSFTIFIVFAAVTLLILIRTNVYQWQLQSVKDRFGSWFVMMCGSDGKENSELKGHPYLKESGKAVKVNNVYDNGGEMTETGIGYMTEEFIRLGNISTEEGHFPQKDDEAAVDWNTLLELNQG
;
A
#
# COMPACT_ATOMS: atom_id res chain seq x y z
N MET A 1 -11.73 53.10 -3.34
CA MET A 1 -11.52 52.34 -2.08
C MET A 1 -10.50 53.10 -1.27
N ASN A 2 -10.89 53.56 -0.08
CA ASN A 2 -10.31 54.73 0.58
C ASN A 2 -8.88 54.48 1.10
N THR A 3 -7.91 55.14 0.47
CA THR A 3 -6.49 55.17 0.87
C THR A 3 -6.29 55.66 2.30
N GLU A 4 -7.14 56.56 2.80
CA GLU A 4 -7.10 57.01 4.19
C GLU A 4 -7.31 55.88 5.20
N TYR A 5 -8.23 54.94 4.94
CA TYR A 5 -8.52 53.85 5.88
C TYR A 5 -7.36 52.85 5.95
N MET A 6 -6.66 52.64 4.84
CA MET A 6 -5.42 51.85 4.86
C MET A 6 -4.32 52.54 5.67
N ASP A 7 -4.20 53.87 5.58
CA ASP A 7 -3.16 54.61 6.30
C ASP A 7 -3.38 54.56 7.83
N TYR A 8 -4.63 54.66 8.28
CA TYR A 8 -5.00 54.41 9.68
C TYR A 8 -4.69 52.98 10.14
N CYS A 9 -4.95 51.98 9.30
CA CYS A 9 -4.56 50.59 9.57
C CYS A 9 -3.03 50.44 9.71
N PHE A 10 -2.24 51.02 8.80
CA PHE A 10 -0.78 50.97 8.88
C PHE A 10 -0.23 51.66 10.12
N LYS A 11 -0.79 52.80 10.51
CA LYS A 11 -0.40 53.53 11.73
C LYS A 11 -0.72 52.73 12.99
N SER A 12 -1.86 52.04 13.01
CA SER A 12 -2.26 51.12 14.09
C SER A 12 -1.31 49.90 14.18
N ILE A 13 -0.98 49.30 13.04
CA ILE A 13 -0.03 48.19 12.94
C ILE A 13 1.36 48.61 13.45
N LYS A 14 1.81 49.81 13.07
CA LYS A 14 3.11 50.37 13.48
C LYS A 14 3.20 50.58 15.00
N ARG A 15 2.09 50.92 15.67
CA ARG A 15 2.05 51.12 17.12
C ARG A 15 2.08 49.80 17.92
N ARG A 16 1.56 48.70 17.37
CA ARG A 16 1.45 47.39 18.05
C ARG A 16 2.30 46.29 17.40
N LYS A 17 3.40 46.67 16.73
CA LYS A 17 4.27 45.77 15.96
C LYS A 17 4.65 44.48 16.69
N LYS A 18 5.06 44.56 17.97
CA LYS A 18 5.48 43.37 18.74
C LYS A 18 4.37 42.34 18.92
N ASN A 19 3.14 42.76 19.17
CA ASN A 19 2.01 41.83 19.36
C ASN A 19 1.50 41.31 18.01
N ILE A 20 1.47 42.16 16.98
CA ILE A 20 1.03 41.76 15.64
C ILE A 20 2.01 40.76 15.02
N ILE A 21 3.33 40.95 15.21
CA ILE A 21 4.34 39.98 14.77
C ILE A 21 4.14 38.63 15.48
N LYS A 22 3.88 38.62 16.79
CA LYS A 22 3.60 37.37 17.53
C LYS A 22 2.35 36.66 16.99
N THR A 23 1.23 37.37 16.86
CA THR A 23 -0.01 36.80 16.32
C THR A 23 0.16 36.30 14.88
N SER A 24 0.83 37.09 14.03
CA SER A 24 1.12 36.69 12.64
C SER A 24 2.02 35.47 12.58
N PHE A 25 3.00 35.36 13.47
CA PHE A 25 3.89 34.21 13.56
C PHE A 25 3.12 32.94 14.00
N THR A 26 2.21 33.06 14.97
CA THR A 26 1.33 31.94 15.36
C THR A 26 0.45 31.48 14.20
N ILE A 27 -0.17 32.41 13.47
CA ILE A 27 -1.00 32.08 12.29
C ILE A 27 -0.15 31.40 11.22
N PHE A 28 1.06 31.91 10.97
CA PHE A 28 1.98 31.32 10.01
C PHE A 28 2.39 29.89 10.40
N ILE A 29 2.69 29.63 11.68
CA ILE A 29 3.02 28.28 12.14
C ILE A 29 1.85 27.32 11.93
N VAL A 30 0.63 27.72 12.30
CA VAL A 30 -0.57 26.88 12.12
C VAL A 30 -0.77 26.56 10.64
N PHE A 31 -0.65 27.58 9.78
CA PHE A 31 -0.77 27.40 8.34
C PHE A 31 0.31 26.46 7.80
N ALA A 32 1.58 26.69 8.16
CA ALA A 32 2.70 25.85 7.74
C ALA A 32 2.53 24.40 8.20
N ALA A 33 2.04 24.17 9.43
CA ALA A 33 1.77 22.83 9.94
C ALA A 33 0.66 22.13 9.14
N VAL A 34 -0.45 22.82 8.85
CA VAL A 34 -1.55 22.27 8.03
C VAL A 34 -1.07 21.94 6.62
N THR A 35 -0.33 22.85 5.97
CA THR A 35 0.22 22.63 4.63
C THR A 35 1.21 21.46 4.63
N LEU A 36 2.08 21.36 5.64
CA LEU A 36 3.03 20.26 5.78
C LEU A 36 2.30 18.92 5.94
N LEU A 37 1.25 18.85 6.76
CA LEU A 37 0.45 17.64 6.94
C LEU A 37 -0.21 17.20 5.63
N ILE A 38 -0.76 18.14 4.86
CA ILE A 38 -1.36 17.85 3.55
C ILE A 38 -0.29 17.32 2.59
N LEU A 39 0.88 17.97 2.52
CA LEU A 39 1.97 17.59 1.64
C LEU A 39 2.49 16.18 1.98
N ILE A 40 2.69 15.89 3.27
CA ILE A 40 3.09 14.56 3.74
C ILE A 40 2.05 13.53 3.34
N ARG A 41 0.74 13.80 3.56
CA ARG A 41 -0.32 12.87 3.14
C ARG A 41 -0.23 12.56 1.65
N THR A 42 -0.23 13.59 0.80
CA THR A 42 -0.17 13.38 -0.65
C THR A 42 1.09 12.64 -1.06
N ASN A 43 2.25 12.98 -0.48
CA ASN A 43 3.51 12.31 -0.78
C ASN A 43 3.48 10.83 -0.35
N VAL A 44 3.00 10.54 0.85
CA VAL A 44 2.86 9.18 1.38
C VAL A 44 1.89 8.36 0.52
N TYR A 45 0.75 8.91 0.12
CA TYR A 45 -0.20 8.21 -0.76
C TYR A 45 0.42 7.87 -2.12
N GLN A 46 1.11 8.83 -2.74
CA GLN A 46 1.80 8.59 -4.01
C GLN A 46 2.93 7.58 -3.84
N TRP A 47 3.69 7.67 -2.74
CA TRP A 47 4.77 6.73 -2.44
C TRP A 47 4.25 5.31 -2.19
N GLN A 48 3.14 5.15 -1.48
CA GLN A 48 2.48 3.85 -1.29
C GLN A 48 2.01 3.27 -2.62
N LEU A 49 1.33 4.08 -3.44
CA LEU A 49 0.86 3.65 -4.77
C LEU A 49 2.03 3.25 -5.68
N GLN A 50 3.12 4.03 -5.66
CA GLN A 50 4.31 3.72 -6.45
C GLN A 50 5.01 2.47 -5.93
N SER A 51 5.15 2.32 -4.61
CA SER A 51 5.78 1.14 -4.00
C SER A 51 4.98 -0.13 -4.29
N VAL A 52 3.64 -0.05 -4.27
CA VAL A 52 2.77 -1.17 -4.65
C VAL A 52 2.92 -1.52 -6.13
N LYS A 53 2.97 -0.52 -7.02
CA LYS A 53 3.21 -0.74 -8.45
C LYS A 53 4.60 -1.30 -8.75
N ASP A 54 5.62 -0.83 -8.05
CA ASP A 54 6.98 -1.33 -8.24
C ASP A 54 7.09 -2.78 -7.74
N ARG A 55 6.39 -3.11 -6.64
CA ARG A 55 6.44 -4.45 -6.04
C ARG A 55 5.60 -5.48 -6.77
N PHE A 56 4.35 -5.15 -7.11
CA PHE A 56 3.38 -6.06 -7.72
C PHE A 56 3.12 -5.81 -9.20
N GLY A 57 3.76 -4.80 -9.79
CA GLY A 57 3.62 -4.45 -11.19
C GLY A 57 2.32 -3.72 -11.53
N SER A 58 1.61 -4.23 -12.54
CA SER A 58 0.40 -3.60 -13.06
C SER A 58 -0.79 -3.79 -12.12
N TRP A 59 -1.77 -2.89 -12.21
CA TRP A 59 -3.05 -3.10 -11.53
C TRP A 59 -3.72 -4.37 -12.03
N PHE A 60 -4.04 -5.28 -11.11
CA PHE A 60 -4.78 -6.51 -11.41
C PHE A 60 -6.09 -6.53 -10.62
N VAL A 61 -7.10 -7.20 -11.18
CA VAL A 61 -8.38 -7.42 -10.52
C VAL A 61 -8.36 -8.83 -9.94
N MET A 62 -8.72 -8.96 -8.67
CA MET A 62 -8.80 -10.26 -7.98
C MET A 62 -10.26 -10.63 -7.76
N MET A 63 -10.65 -11.82 -8.22
CA MET A 63 -11.96 -12.40 -7.95
C MET A 63 -11.80 -13.52 -6.93
N CYS A 64 -12.38 -13.33 -5.73
CA CYS A 64 -12.35 -14.31 -4.65
C CYS A 64 -13.58 -15.23 -4.72
N GLY A 65 -13.38 -16.54 -4.53
CA GLY A 65 -14.49 -17.53 -4.51
C GLY A 65 -14.87 -18.10 -5.88
N SER A 66 -13.96 -18.01 -6.84
CA SER A 66 -14.17 -18.43 -8.22
C SER A 66 -14.15 -19.95 -8.38
N ASP A 67 -15.19 -20.51 -9.03
CA ASP A 67 -15.22 -21.92 -9.45
C ASP A 67 -14.15 -22.17 -10.52
N GLY A 68 -13.56 -23.37 -10.55
CA GLY A 68 -12.43 -23.69 -11.43
C GLY A 68 -12.63 -23.40 -12.92
N LYS A 69 -13.88 -23.25 -13.39
CA LYS A 69 -14.25 -22.90 -14.77
C LYS A 69 -14.02 -21.42 -15.10
N GLU A 70 -14.25 -20.50 -14.17
CA GLU A 70 -14.23 -19.05 -14.46
C GLU A 70 -12.83 -18.54 -14.83
N ASN A 71 -11.75 -19.11 -14.24
CA ASN A 71 -10.40 -18.71 -14.64
C ASN A 71 -10.11 -19.00 -16.13
N SER A 72 -10.70 -20.07 -16.68
CA SER A 72 -10.53 -20.39 -18.10
C SER A 72 -11.25 -19.41 -19.03
N GLU A 73 -12.40 -18.88 -18.58
CA GLU A 73 -13.16 -17.84 -19.28
C GLU A 73 -12.46 -16.49 -19.20
N LEU A 74 -11.83 -16.17 -18.05
CA LEU A 74 -11.04 -14.95 -17.85
C LEU A 74 -9.77 -14.91 -18.72
N LYS A 75 -9.10 -16.05 -18.94
CA LYS A 75 -7.92 -16.14 -19.82
C LYS A 75 -8.20 -15.73 -21.27
N GLY A 76 -9.46 -15.82 -21.72
CA GLY A 76 -9.87 -15.51 -23.10
C GLY A 76 -10.63 -14.19 -23.27
N HIS A 77 -10.76 -13.39 -22.20
CA HIS A 77 -11.63 -12.22 -22.22
C HIS A 77 -10.96 -11.04 -22.95
N PRO A 78 -11.65 -10.33 -23.87
CA PRO A 78 -11.03 -9.28 -24.70
C PRO A 78 -10.49 -8.08 -23.92
N TYR A 79 -10.94 -7.88 -22.68
CA TYR A 79 -10.48 -6.81 -21.80
C TYR A 79 -9.41 -7.24 -20.79
N LEU A 80 -9.01 -8.51 -20.78
CA LEU A 80 -7.97 -9.04 -19.91
C LEU A 80 -6.78 -9.50 -20.77
N LYS A 81 -5.60 -8.97 -20.46
CA LYS A 81 -4.38 -9.39 -21.16
C LYS A 81 -3.94 -10.79 -20.74
N GLU A 82 -4.14 -11.12 -19.47
CA GLU A 82 -3.68 -12.35 -18.85
C GLU A 82 -4.45 -12.59 -17.54
N SER A 83 -4.58 -13.85 -17.11
CA SER A 83 -5.08 -14.19 -15.77
C SER A 83 -4.27 -15.30 -15.13
N GLY A 84 -4.13 -15.23 -13.82
CA GLY A 84 -3.49 -16.22 -12.97
C GLY A 84 -4.43 -16.67 -11.85
N LYS A 85 -4.12 -17.82 -11.24
CA LYS A 85 -4.94 -18.39 -10.17
C LYS A 85 -4.09 -18.67 -8.93
N ALA A 86 -4.63 -18.33 -7.76
CA ALA A 86 -4.11 -18.72 -6.46
C ALA A 86 -5.24 -19.42 -5.68
N VAL A 87 -4.93 -20.52 -5.02
CA VAL A 87 -5.90 -21.32 -4.27
C VAL A 87 -5.35 -21.63 -2.89
N LYS A 88 -6.11 -21.30 -1.86
CA LYS A 88 -5.91 -21.80 -0.50
C LYS A 88 -6.58 -23.18 -0.39
N VAL A 89 -5.81 -24.19 -0.04
CA VAL A 89 -6.26 -25.58 0.10
C VAL A 89 -6.56 -25.89 1.57
N ASN A 90 -5.70 -25.44 2.49
CA ASN A 90 -5.91 -25.65 3.93
C ASN A 90 -5.20 -24.56 4.75
N ASN A 91 -5.22 -24.68 6.08
CA ASN A 91 -4.35 -23.94 6.99
C ASN A 91 -3.25 -24.84 7.55
N VAL A 92 -2.14 -24.22 7.98
CA VAL A 92 -1.16 -24.86 8.85
C VAL A 92 -1.78 -25.05 10.24
N TYR A 93 -1.48 -26.16 10.89
CA TYR A 93 -1.89 -26.43 12.27
C TYR A 93 -0.65 -26.36 13.16
N ASP A 94 -0.82 -25.84 14.38
CA ASP A 94 0.25 -25.82 15.36
C ASP A 94 0.47 -27.20 16.00
N ASN A 95 1.49 -27.30 16.86
CA ASN A 95 1.80 -28.55 17.58
C ASN A 95 0.68 -28.98 18.57
N GLY A 96 -0.21 -28.06 18.96
CA GLY A 96 -1.39 -28.32 19.80
C GLY A 96 -2.61 -28.79 19.00
N GLY A 97 -2.54 -28.78 17.66
CA GLY A 97 -3.66 -29.08 16.77
C GLY A 97 -4.61 -27.92 16.56
N GLU A 98 -4.26 -26.70 16.98
CA GLU A 98 -5.02 -25.49 16.70
C GLU A 98 -4.70 -24.97 15.30
N MET A 99 -5.72 -24.48 14.62
CA MET A 99 -5.62 -23.95 13.26
C MET A 99 -4.97 -22.57 13.28
N THR A 100 -3.91 -22.37 12.50
CA THR A 100 -3.26 -21.07 12.34
C THR A 100 -3.92 -20.22 11.25
N GLU A 101 -3.57 -18.94 11.17
CA GLU A 101 -4.00 -18.06 10.06
C GLU A 101 -3.21 -18.33 8.77
N THR A 102 -2.08 -19.02 8.85
CA THR A 102 -1.22 -19.36 7.72
C THR A 102 -1.92 -20.35 6.79
N GLY A 103 -2.24 -19.91 5.57
CA GLY A 103 -2.82 -20.76 4.55
C GLY A 103 -1.78 -21.54 3.75
N ILE A 104 -2.05 -22.82 3.48
CA ILE A 104 -1.32 -23.63 2.51
C ILE A 104 -2.13 -23.68 1.22
N GLY A 105 -1.45 -23.55 0.09
CA GLY A 105 -2.09 -23.46 -1.21
C GLY A 105 -1.14 -23.62 -2.38
N TYR A 106 -1.66 -23.41 -3.58
CA TYR A 106 -0.85 -23.35 -4.79
C TYR A 106 -1.18 -22.09 -5.60
N MET A 107 -0.21 -21.66 -6.39
CA MET A 107 -0.32 -20.54 -7.33
C MET A 107 0.09 -21.03 -8.71
N THR A 108 -0.59 -20.57 -9.76
CA THR A 108 -0.16 -20.86 -11.13
C THR A 108 1.03 -19.97 -11.52
N GLU A 109 1.85 -20.42 -12.48
CA GLU A 109 2.99 -19.63 -12.96
C GLU A 109 2.58 -18.24 -13.47
N GLU A 110 1.40 -18.11 -14.07
CA GLU A 110 0.89 -16.81 -14.49
C GLU A 110 0.59 -15.90 -13.30
N PHE A 111 0.11 -16.45 -12.18
CA PHE A 111 -0.11 -15.66 -10.96
C PHE A 111 1.22 -15.16 -10.38
N ILE A 112 2.24 -16.03 -10.34
CA ILE A 112 3.60 -15.67 -9.88
C ILE A 112 4.16 -14.55 -10.76
N ARG A 113 4.04 -14.67 -12.08
CA ARG A 113 4.48 -13.64 -13.04
C ARG A 113 3.69 -12.33 -12.89
N LEU A 114 2.37 -12.40 -12.80
CA LEU A 114 1.50 -11.22 -12.69
C LEU A 114 1.73 -10.46 -11.38
N GLY A 115 1.92 -11.18 -10.27
CA GLY A 115 2.20 -10.61 -8.96
C GLY A 115 3.67 -10.20 -8.77
N ASN A 116 4.52 -10.38 -9.79
CA ASN A 116 5.96 -10.16 -9.73
C ASN A 116 6.61 -10.84 -8.50
N ILE A 117 6.17 -12.07 -8.21
CA ILE A 117 6.64 -12.84 -7.07
C ILE A 117 7.95 -13.50 -7.47
N SER A 118 8.98 -13.33 -6.65
CA SER A 118 10.30 -13.94 -6.82
C SER A 118 10.76 -14.55 -5.51
N THR A 119 11.68 -15.50 -5.60
CA THR A 119 12.32 -16.11 -4.43
C THR A 119 13.51 -15.26 -4.01
N GLU A 120 13.60 -14.95 -2.70
CA GLU A 120 14.80 -14.35 -2.12
C GLU A 120 15.92 -15.39 -2.01
N GLU A 121 15.57 -16.60 -1.57
CA GLU A 121 16.45 -17.76 -1.53
C GLU A 121 15.78 -19.00 -2.14
N GLY A 122 16.59 -19.92 -2.67
CA GLY A 122 16.11 -21.18 -3.24
C GLY A 122 15.37 -21.05 -4.58
N HIS A 123 14.36 -21.89 -4.80
CA HIS A 123 13.53 -21.91 -6.00
C HIS A 123 12.07 -22.23 -5.66
N PHE A 124 11.15 -21.92 -6.57
CA PHE A 124 9.75 -22.36 -6.45
C PHE A 124 9.65 -23.90 -6.49
N PRO A 125 8.66 -24.51 -5.81
CA PRO A 125 8.48 -25.96 -5.75
C PRO A 125 8.40 -26.60 -7.14
N GLN A 126 9.20 -27.64 -7.37
CA GLN A 126 9.19 -28.43 -8.61
C GLN A 126 8.63 -29.84 -8.39
N LYS A 127 8.57 -30.29 -7.14
CA LYS A 127 8.06 -31.60 -6.73
C LYS A 127 7.02 -31.45 -5.63
N ASP A 128 6.21 -32.49 -5.46
CA ASP A 128 5.10 -32.51 -4.50
C ASP A 128 5.55 -32.42 -3.03
N ASP A 129 6.81 -32.72 -2.74
CA ASP A 129 7.43 -32.65 -1.41
C ASP A 129 8.14 -31.32 -1.12
N GLU A 130 8.06 -30.36 -2.04
CA GLU A 130 8.67 -29.04 -1.90
C GLU A 130 7.60 -27.96 -1.62
N ALA A 131 7.93 -26.97 -0.79
CA ALA A 131 7.08 -25.83 -0.52
C ALA A 131 7.90 -24.54 -0.50
N ALA A 132 7.36 -23.47 -1.08
CA ALA A 132 7.88 -22.13 -0.88
C ALA A 132 7.08 -21.46 0.25
N VAL A 133 7.80 -20.77 1.14
CA VAL A 133 7.23 -20.08 2.30
C VAL A 133 7.52 -18.60 2.15
N ASP A 134 6.51 -17.75 2.38
CA ASP A 134 6.73 -16.31 2.37
C ASP A 134 7.53 -15.86 3.60
N TRP A 135 8.23 -14.74 3.46
CA TRP A 135 9.12 -14.23 4.50
C TRP A 135 8.43 -13.98 5.85
N ASN A 136 7.17 -13.51 5.86
CA ASN A 136 6.48 -13.24 7.11
C ASN A 136 6.15 -14.53 7.85
N THR A 137 5.66 -15.55 7.13
CA THR A 137 5.44 -16.88 7.69
C THR A 137 6.75 -17.48 8.22
N LEU A 138 7.86 -17.31 7.50
CA LEU A 138 9.17 -17.82 7.93
C LEU A 138 9.67 -17.15 9.22
N LEU A 139 9.43 -15.85 9.38
CA LEU A 139 9.69 -15.12 10.63
C LEU A 139 8.81 -15.60 11.79
N GLU A 140 7.52 -15.84 11.54
CA GLU A 140 6.59 -16.38 12.54
C GLU A 140 7.01 -17.78 13.02
N LEU A 141 7.57 -18.59 12.13
CA LEU A 141 8.11 -19.91 12.45
C LEU A 141 9.49 -19.87 13.13
N ASN A 142 10.06 -18.67 13.35
CA ASN A 142 11.40 -18.46 13.91
C ASN A 142 12.51 -19.21 13.13
N GLN A 143 12.39 -19.20 11.80
CA GLN A 143 13.35 -19.84 10.88
C GLN A 143 14.11 -18.85 9.99
N GLY A 144 14.01 -17.55 10.26
CA GLY A 144 14.68 -16.46 9.53
C GLY A 144 15.87 -15.85 10.24
#